data_AF-A0A090TD04-F1
#
_entry.id   AF-A0A090TD04-F1
#
_cell.length_a   1.000
_cell.length_b   1.000
_cell.length_c   1.000
_cell.angle_alpha   90.00
_cell.angle_beta   90.00
_cell.angle_gamma   90.00
#
_symmetry.space_group_name_H-M   'P 1'
#
loop_
_entity.id
_entity.type
_entity.pdbx_description
1 polymer ?
#
loop_
_entity_poly.entity_id
_entity_poly.type
_entity_poly.pdbx_seq_one_letter_code
_entity_poly.pdbx_strand_id
1 'polypeptide(L)'
;MNALTWQAVKKVLMSVVAALAVMLVIAYVIGRSIVKPCRDTLAALDDIASGDGDLSQTLPETGSDELSHIAKAFNQFTHKLESIIRDIKPVTEDITQAAVALNTVAQQGAAQSLQQQQAVDTVASAMNELHASNQEVANSAQQAAEAAQEASSQGQHGGEVIELATSHIQALSMQLTETEQNIQMLATETQEVAQCLRSFAASPSKPTY
;
A
#
# COMPACT_ATOMS: atom_id res chain seq x y z
N MET A 1 99.72 -28.20 -65.01
CA MET A 1 98.58 -27.36 -64.56
C MET A 1 99.17 -26.20 -63.77
N ASN A 2 99.01 -24.96 -64.23
CA ASN A 2 99.87 -23.82 -63.87
C ASN A 2 99.48 -23.19 -62.53
N ALA A 3 100.45 -22.76 -61.71
CA ALA A 3 100.23 -22.16 -60.38
C ALA A 3 99.25 -20.95 -60.37
N LEU A 4 99.14 -20.24 -61.50
CA LEU A 4 98.21 -19.13 -61.70
C LEU A 4 96.73 -19.56 -61.64
N THR A 5 96.36 -20.74 -62.17
CA THR A 5 94.97 -21.21 -62.13
C THR A 5 94.55 -21.59 -60.71
N TRP A 6 95.49 -22.06 -59.88
CA TRP A 6 95.23 -22.41 -58.48
C TRP A 6 95.01 -21.18 -57.59
N GLN A 7 95.68 -20.05 -57.88
CA GLN A 7 95.41 -18.79 -57.20
C GLN A 7 94.05 -18.20 -57.58
N ALA A 8 93.66 -18.29 -58.85
CA ALA A 8 92.35 -17.83 -59.31
C ALA A 8 91.20 -18.62 -58.66
N VAL A 9 91.31 -19.96 -58.63
CA VAL A 9 90.30 -20.84 -58.00
C VAL A 9 90.15 -20.55 -56.50
N LYS A 10 91.25 -20.31 -55.77
CA LYS A 10 91.21 -19.97 -54.34
C LYS A 10 90.49 -18.63 -54.08
N LYS A 11 90.73 -17.60 -54.88
CA LYS A 11 90.07 -16.30 -54.75
C LYS A 11 88.57 -16.40 -55.00
N VAL A 12 88.17 -17.14 -56.04
CA VAL A 12 86.76 -17.41 -56.34
C VAL A 12 86.10 -18.16 -55.18
N LEU A 13 86.71 -19.25 -54.69
CA LEU A 13 86.20 -19.99 -53.53
C LEU A 13 86.06 -19.11 -52.29
N MET A 14 87.07 -18.29 -51.98
CA MET A 14 87.02 -17.38 -50.82
C MET A 14 85.92 -16.33 -50.97
N SER A 15 85.70 -15.80 -52.18
CA SER A 15 84.61 -14.86 -52.45
C SER A 15 83.23 -15.49 -52.31
N VAL A 16 83.07 -16.74 -52.74
CA VAL A 16 81.82 -17.50 -52.59
C VAL A 16 81.55 -17.79 -51.11
N VAL A 17 82.56 -18.21 -50.35
CA VAL A 17 82.45 -18.45 -48.91
C VAL A 17 82.11 -17.15 -48.17
N ALA A 18 82.75 -16.04 -48.51
CA ALA A 18 82.45 -14.74 -47.92
C ALA A 18 81.01 -14.28 -48.24
N ALA A 19 80.56 -14.43 -49.49
CA ALA A 19 79.20 -14.10 -49.89
C ALA A 19 78.15 -14.97 -49.16
N LEU A 20 78.42 -16.28 -49.01
CA LEU A 20 77.57 -17.18 -48.23
C LEU A 20 77.53 -16.78 -46.75
N ALA A 21 78.66 -16.43 -46.15
CA ALA A 21 78.72 -15.96 -44.77
C ALA A 21 77.88 -14.69 -44.57
N VAL A 22 77.98 -13.73 -45.49
CA VAL A 22 77.17 -12.50 -45.45
C VAL A 22 75.68 -12.81 -45.59
N MET A 23 75.28 -13.70 -46.51
CA MET A 23 73.88 -14.14 -46.64
C MET A 23 73.35 -14.76 -45.35
N LEU A 24 74.13 -15.62 -44.70
CA LEU A 24 73.74 -16.24 -43.43
C LEU A 24 73.58 -15.21 -42.31
N VAL A 25 74.47 -14.22 -42.24
CA VAL A 25 74.37 -13.12 -41.27
C VAL A 25 73.11 -12.29 -41.51
N ILE A 26 72.83 -11.92 -42.76
CA ILE A 26 71.61 -11.15 -43.10
C ILE A 26 70.35 -11.95 -42.76
N ALA A 27 70.30 -13.24 -43.14
CA ALA A 27 69.17 -14.10 -42.81
C ALA A 27 68.95 -14.23 -41.30
N TYR A 28 70.03 -14.37 -40.53
CA TYR A 28 69.97 -14.40 -39.07
C TYR A 28 69.45 -13.08 -38.49
N VAL A 29 69.94 -11.93 -38.99
CA VAL A 29 69.49 -10.61 -38.54
C VAL A 29 68.01 -10.41 -38.85
N ILE A 30 67.53 -10.70 -40.06
CA ILE A 30 66.11 -10.58 -40.43
C ILE A 30 65.24 -11.52 -39.59
N GLY A 31 65.68 -12.77 -39.41
CA GLY A 31 64.96 -13.76 -38.60
C GLY A 31 64.78 -13.28 -37.15
N ARG A 32 65.81 -12.65 -36.57
CA ARG A 32 65.79 -12.19 -35.19
C ARG A 32 65.13 -10.81 -35.01
N SER A 33 65.28 -9.89 -35.96
CA SER A 33 64.77 -8.51 -35.86
C SER A 33 63.36 -8.31 -36.40
N ILE A 34 62.90 -9.14 -37.35
CA ILE A 34 61.60 -8.96 -38.03
C ILE A 34 60.71 -10.18 -37.81
N VAL A 35 61.17 -11.36 -38.21
CA VAL A 35 60.31 -12.56 -38.24
C VAL A 35 59.89 -12.97 -36.83
N LYS A 36 60.81 -12.97 -35.87
CA LYS A 36 60.50 -13.33 -34.49
C LYS A 36 59.50 -12.37 -33.84
N PRO A 37 59.74 -11.02 -33.78
CA PRO A 37 58.77 -10.10 -33.18
C PRO A 37 57.39 -10.11 -33.86
N CYS A 38 57.33 -10.28 -35.18
CA CYS A 38 56.06 -10.35 -35.90
C CYS A 38 55.26 -11.61 -35.51
N ARG A 39 55.95 -12.74 -35.33
CA ARG A 39 55.31 -14.00 -34.89
C ARG A 39 54.89 -13.93 -33.43
N ASP A 40 55.68 -13.31 -32.57
CA ASP A 40 55.35 -13.10 -31.16
C ASP A 40 54.11 -12.18 -31.02
N THR A 41 54.02 -11.12 -31.82
CA THR A 41 52.84 -10.23 -31.90
C THR A 41 51.60 -10.97 -32.39
N LEU A 42 51.73 -11.79 -33.43
CA LEU A 42 50.63 -12.57 -33.98
C LEU A 42 50.14 -13.62 -32.98
N ALA A 43 51.05 -14.28 -32.27
CA ALA A 43 50.70 -15.23 -31.21
C ALA A 43 49.95 -14.54 -30.05
N ALA A 44 50.41 -13.36 -29.62
CA ALA A 44 49.73 -12.60 -28.57
C ALA A 44 48.33 -12.11 -29.00
N LEU A 45 48.17 -11.70 -30.26
CA LEU A 45 46.85 -11.35 -30.81
C LEU A 45 45.93 -12.56 -30.92
N ASP A 46 46.45 -13.71 -31.34
CA ASP A 46 45.66 -14.94 -31.42
C ASP A 46 45.24 -15.41 -30.02
N ASP A 47 46.12 -15.35 -29.01
CA ASP A 47 45.81 -15.69 -27.62
C ASP A 47 44.69 -14.80 -27.03
N ILE A 48 44.67 -13.50 -27.37
CA ILE A 48 43.58 -12.60 -26.99
C ILE A 48 42.28 -12.91 -27.75
N ALA A 49 42.36 -13.29 -29.02
CA ALA A 49 41.19 -13.47 -29.88
C ALA A 49 40.53 -14.86 -29.78
N SER A 50 41.33 -15.91 -29.61
CA SER A 50 40.91 -17.31 -29.62
C SER A 50 41.18 -18.06 -28.31
N GLY A 51 42.06 -17.53 -27.45
CA GLY A 51 42.34 -18.07 -26.12
C GLY A 51 41.40 -17.55 -25.03
N ASP A 52 41.81 -17.70 -23.77
CA ASP A 52 41.07 -17.27 -22.58
C ASP A 52 41.08 -15.74 -22.36
N GLY A 53 41.67 -14.99 -23.29
CA GLY A 53 41.78 -13.53 -23.22
C GLY A 53 42.72 -13.05 -22.13
N ASP A 54 43.85 -13.74 -21.91
CA ASP A 54 44.83 -13.35 -20.90
C ASP A 54 45.53 -12.02 -21.27
N LEU A 55 44.97 -10.93 -20.74
CA LEU A 55 45.49 -9.57 -20.92
C LEU A 55 46.77 -9.29 -20.11
N SER A 56 47.32 -10.27 -19.38
CA SER A 56 48.58 -10.10 -18.64
C SER A 56 49.82 -10.16 -19.54
N GLN A 57 49.67 -10.65 -20.77
CA GLN A 57 50.75 -10.77 -21.74
C GLN A 57 51.14 -9.42 -22.32
N THR A 58 52.45 -9.15 -22.38
CA THR A 58 53.01 -7.92 -22.96
C THR A 58 54.04 -8.25 -24.03
N LEU A 59 54.08 -7.42 -25.08
CA LEU A 59 55.06 -7.53 -26.14
C LEU A 59 56.33 -6.75 -25.78
N PRO A 60 57.53 -7.28 -26.10
CA PRO A 60 58.78 -6.59 -25.84
C PRO A 60 58.89 -5.33 -26.69
N GLU A 61 59.03 -4.17 -26.05
CA GLU A 61 59.16 -2.86 -26.70
C GLU A 61 60.60 -2.53 -27.11
N THR A 62 61.40 -3.55 -27.44
CA THR A 62 62.80 -3.38 -27.80
C THR A 62 62.94 -2.93 -29.25
N GLY A 63 63.65 -1.84 -29.49
CA GLY A 63 63.91 -1.31 -30.83
C GLY A 63 63.48 0.15 -30.96
N SER A 64 63.61 0.65 -32.18
CA SER A 64 63.24 2.03 -32.58
C SER A 64 62.60 2.03 -33.97
N ASP A 65 62.07 0.89 -34.40
CA ASP A 65 61.44 0.67 -35.69
C ASP A 65 59.91 0.56 -35.55
N GLU A 66 59.24 0.36 -36.68
CA GLU A 66 57.78 0.26 -36.74
C GLU A 66 57.23 -0.91 -35.91
N LEU A 67 57.99 -2.01 -35.76
CA LEU A 67 57.58 -3.15 -34.93
C LEU A 67 57.56 -2.79 -33.44
N SER A 68 58.54 -2.02 -32.97
CA SER A 68 58.54 -1.50 -31.60
C SER A 68 57.36 -0.56 -31.30
N HIS A 69 56.89 0.19 -32.30
CA HIS A 69 55.70 1.02 -32.19
C HIS A 69 54.41 0.19 -32.13
N ILE A 70 54.30 -0.88 -32.91
CA ILE A 70 53.17 -1.81 -32.85
C ILE A 70 53.11 -2.49 -31.47
N ALA A 71 54.26 -2.95 -30.94
CA ALA A 71 54.33 -3.55 -29.61
C ALA A 71 53.82 -2.59 -28.51
N LYS A 72 54.23 -1.32 -28.56
CA LYS A 72 53.74 -0.27 -27.64
C LYS A 72 52.23 -0.05 -27.74
N ALA A 73 51.71 0.08 -28.95
CA ALA A 73 50.30 0.30 -29.18
C ALA A 73 49.46 -0.90 -28.70
N PHE A 74 49.95 -2.12 -28.93
CA PHE A 74 49.35 -3.35 -28.42
C PHE A 74 49.31 -3.37 -26.90
N ASN A 75 50.43 -3.13 -26.22
CA ASN A 75 50.49 -3.09 -24.75
C ASN A 75 49.52 -2.04 -24.18
N GLN A 76 49.45 -0.85 -24.80
CA GLN A 76 48.53 0.20 -24.38
C GLN A 76 47.05 -0.19 -24.58
N PHE A 77 46.73 -0.88 -25.67
CA PHE A 77 45.39 -1.40 -25.93
C PHE A 77 44.99 -2.45 -24.90
N THR A 78 45.87 -3.43 -24.64
CA THR A 78 45.66 -4.49 -23.65
C THR A 78 45.46 -3.93 -22.24
N HIS A 79 46.27 -2.96 -21.82
CA HIS A 79 46.08 -2.28 -20.52
C HIS A 79 44.75 -1.52 -20.43
N LYS A 80 44.30 -0.87 -21.50
CA LYS A 80 42.98 -0.21 -21.51
C LYS A 80 41.85 -1.23 -21.39
N LEU A 81 41.93 -2.34 -22.11
CA LEU A 81 40.96 -3.43 -21.97
C LEU A 81 40.94 -4.01 -20.56
N GLU A 82 42.12 -4.25 -19.96
CA GLU A 82 42.24 -4.76 -18.60
C GLU A 82 41.57 -3.82 -17.59
N SER A 83 41.78 -2.50 -17.73
CA SER A 83 41.12 -1.50 -16.90
C SER A 83 39.60 -1.53 -17.06
N ILE A 84 39.09 -1.62 -18.30
CA ILE A 84 37.64 -1.69 -18.56
C ILE A 84 37.03 -2.93 -17.90
N ILE A 85 37.68 -4.10 -18.05
CA ILE A 85 37.20 -5.34 -17.42
C ILE A 85 37.24 -5.23 -15.89
N ARG A 86 38.29 -4.62 -15.34
CA ARG A 86 38.45 -4.36 -13.90
C ARG A 86 37.34 -3.43 -13.37
N ASP A 87 36.94 -2.42 -14.13
CA ASP A 87 35.89 -1.47 -13.76
C ASP A 87 34.48 -2.05 -13.93
N ILE A 88 34.25 -2.96 -14.88
CA ILE A 88 32.95 -3.63 -15.11
C ILE A 88 32.63 -4.66 -14.01
N LYS A 89 33.66 -5.34 -13.48
CA LYS A 89 33.48 -6.36 -12.44
C LYS A 89 32.70 -5.86 -11.21
N PRO A 90 33.10 -4.76 -10.53
CA PRO A 90 32.36 -4.27 -9.37
C PRO A 90 30.94 -3.81 -9.75
N VAL A 91 30.75 -3.22 -10.93
CA VAL A 91 29.41 -2.82 -11.40
C VAL A 91 28.49 -4.02 -11.54
N THR A 92 29.01 -5.15 -12.04
CA THR A 92 28.23 -6.40 -12.16
C THR A 92 27.89 -7.00 -10.79
N GLU A 93 28.82 -6.92 -9.83
CA GLU A 93 28.58 -7.33 -8.44
C GLU A 93 27.50 -6.44 -7.78
N ASP A 94 27.57 -5.12 -7.98
CA ASP A 94 26.58 -4.17 -7.48
C ASP A 94 25.18 -4.41 -8.07
N ILE A 95 25.08 -4.67 -9.38
CA ILE A 95 23.82 -5.05 -10.03
C ILE A 95 23.26 -6.34 -9.43
N THR A 96 24.11 -7.33 -9.17
CA THR A 96 23.69 -8.60 -8.57
C THR A 96 23.16 -8.38 -7.15
N GLN A 97 23.85 -7.57 -6.33
CA GLN A 97 23.39 -7.23 -4.98
C GLN A 97 22.07 -6.44 -5.01
N ALA A 98 21.94 -5.49 -5.92
CA ALA A 98 20.72 -4.73 -6.11
C ALA A 98 19.54 -5.63 -6.53
N ALA A 99 19.77 -6.61 -7.40
CA ALA A 99 18.76 -7.59 -7.79
C ALA A 99 18.31 -8.47 -6.61
N VAL A 100 19.24 -8.92 -5.76
CA VAL A 100 18.92 -9.67 -4.53
C VAL A 100 18.09 -8.81 -3.57
N ALA A 101 18.51 -7.56 -3.33
CA ALA A 101 17.79 -6.64 -2.47
C ALA A 101 16.38 -6.34 -3.00
N LEU A 102 16.22 -6.12 -4.31
CA LEU A 102 14.92 -5.94 -4.96
C LEU A 102 14.03 -7.17 -4.79
N ASN A 103 14.57 -8.38 -4.93
CA ASN A 103 13.80 -9.60 -4.69
C ASN A 103 13.34 -9.71 -3.23
N THR A 104 14.19 -9.35 -2.26
CA THR A 104 13.79 -9.30 -0.84
C THR A 104 12.68 -8.29 -0.59
N VAL A 105 12.80 -7.08 -1.14
CA VAL A 105 11.75 -6.03 -1.03
C VAL A 105 10.44 -6.49 -1.69
N ALA A 106 10.52 -7.15 -2.84
CA ALA A 106 9.34 -7.69 -3.52
C ALA A 106 8.64 -8.78 -2.69
N GLN A 107 9.40 -9.68 -2.05
CA GLN A 107 8.85 -10.69 -1.14
C GLN A 107 8.21 -10.07 0.10
N GLN A 108 8.83 -9.06 0.70
CA GLN A 108 8.26 -8.32 1.82
C GLN A 108 6.96 -7.59 1.41
N GLY A 109 6.97 -6.94 0.25
CA GLY A 109 5.79 -6.28 -0.31
C GLY A 109 4.64 -7.24 -0.56
N ALA A 110 4.92 -8.44 -1.08
CA ALA A 110 3.91 -9.48 -1.26
C ALA A 110 3.31 -9.94 0.08
N ALA A 111 4.13 -10.16 1.10
CA ALA A 111 3.66 -10.52 2.44
C ALA A 111 2.81 -9.41 3.08
N GLN A 112 3.23 -8.15 2.94
CA GLN A 112 2.48 -7.00 3.45
C GLN A 112 1.14 -6.83 2.71
N SER A 113 1.11 -7.06 1.40
CA SER A 113 -0.13 -7.05 0.60
C SER A 113 -1.13 -8.09 1.10
N LEU A 114 -0.66 -9.31 1.44
CA LEU A 114 -1.49 -10.36 2.02
C LEU A 114 -2.04 -9.95 3.40
N GLN A 115 -1.22 -9.36 4.26
CA GLN A 115 -1.69 -8.83 5.56
C GLN A 115 -2.72 -7.72 5.38
N GLN A 116 -2.52 -6.83 4.41
CA GLN A 116 -3.46 -5.75 4.13
C GLN A 116 -4.78 -6.27 3.58
N GLN A 117 -4.76 -7.33 2.75
CA GLN A 117 -5.98 -8.01 2.32
C GLN A 117 -6.77 -8.55 3.51
N GLN A 118 -6.11 -9.25 4.45
CA GLN A 118 -6.76 -9.76 5.66
C GLN A 118 -7.33 -8.64 6.54
N ALA A 119 -6.62 -7.51 6.65
CA ALA A 119 -7.12 -6.34 7.37
C ALA A 119 -8.36 -5.75 6.69
N VAL A 120 -8.39 -5.67 5.36
CA VAL A 120 -9.56 -5.21 4.59
C VAL A 120 -10.75 -6.14 4.79
N ASP A 121 -10.55 -7.47 4.75
CA ASP A 121 -11.60 -8.44 5.02
C ASP A 121 -12.18 -8.27 6.43
N THR A 122 -11.32 -8.05 7.42
CA THR A 122 -11.74 -7.80 8.81
C THR A 122 -12.55 -6.51 8.93
N VAL A 123 -12.12 -5.43 8.26
CA VAL A 123 -12.85 -4.17 8.22
C VAL A 123 -14.20 -4.34 7.51
N ALA A 124 -14.26 -5.11 6.43
CA ALA A 124 -15.51 -5.40 5.73
C ALA A 124 -16.49 -6.18 6.62
N SER A 125 -16.00 -7.17 7.38
CA SER A 125 -16.81 -7.87 8.38
C SER A 125 -17.32 -6.92 9.47
N ALA A 126 -16.46 -6.05 10.01
CA ALA A 126 -16.87 -5.06 11.01
C ALA A 126 -17.91 -4.08 10.45
N MET A 127 -17.79 -3.67 9.18
CA MET A 127 -18.80 -2.84 8.52
C MET A 127 -20.15 -3.56 8.39
N ASN A 128 -20.14 -4.87 8.14
CA ASN A 128 -21.37 -5.66 8.10
C ASN A 128 -22.04 -5.76 9.48
N GLU A 129 -21.26 -5.94 10.56
CA GLU A 129 -21.78 -5.90 11.93
C GLU A 129 -22.32 -4.50 12.29
N LEU A 130 -21.59 -3.44 11.93
CA LEU A 130 -22.06 -2.06 12.13
C LEU A 130 -23.35 -1.78 11.37
N HIS A 131 -23.49 -2.31 10.15
CA HIS A 131 -24.72 -2.17 9.38
C HIS A 131 -25.90 -2.85 10.07
N ALA A 132 -25.71 -4.08 10.57
CA ALA A 132 -26.73 -4.79 11.35
C ALA A 132 -27.11 -4.02 12.63
N SER A 133 -26.11 -3.53 13.38
CA SER A 133 -26.34 -2.75 14.60
C SER A 133 -27.11 -1.45 14.31
N ASN A 134 -26.79 -0.75 13.22
CA ASN A 134 -27.50 0.47 12.84
C ASN A 134 -28.96 0.16 12.46
N GLN A 135 -29.22 -0.99 11.83
CA GLN A 135 -30.59 -1.44 11.53
C GLN A 135 -31.37 -1.75 12.82
N GLU A 136 -30.75 -2.35 13.83
CA GLU A 136 -31.36 -2.57 15.14
C GLU A 136 -31.67 -1.25 15.87
N VAL A 137 -30.76 -0.27 15.79
CA VAL A 137 -30.98 1.07 16.35
C VAL A 137 -32.15 1.77 15.64
N ALA A 138 -32.22 1.70 14.31
CA ALA A 138 -33.33 2.26 13.54
C ALA A 138 -34.67 1.61 13.93
N ASN A 139 -34.72 0.28 14.06
CA ASN A 139 -35.91 -0.44 14.51
C ASN A 139 -36.32 -0.05 15.94
N SER A 140 -35.35 0.10 16.84
CA SER A 140 -35.60 0.52 18.23
C SER A 140 -36.15 1.95 18.30
N ALA A 141 -35.61 2.86 17.48
CA ALA A 141 -36.10 4.23 17.36
C ALA A 141 -37.54 4.27 16.82
N GLN A 142 -37.86 3.43 15.83
CA GLN A 142 -39.22 3.30 15.30
C GLN A 142 -40.20 2.79 16.37
N GLN A 143 -39.85 1.74 17.10
CA GLN A 143 -40.68 1.21 18.20
C GLN A 143 -40.89 2.26 19.31
N ALA A 144 -39.86 3.03 19.65
CA ALA A 144 -39.96 4.10 20.64
C ALA A 144 -40.90 5.22 20.17
N ALA A 145 -40.85 5.58 18.89
CA ALA A 145 -41.76 6.56 18.29
C ALA A 145 -43.22 6.07 18.32
N GLU A 146 -43.46 4.81 17.97
CA GLU A 146 -44.79 4.17 18.04
C GLU A 146 -45.34 4.14 19.47
N ALA A 147 -44.53 3.72 20.44
CA ALA A 147 -44.92 3.71 21.85
C ALA A 147 -45.22 5.13 22.40
N ALA A 148 -44.45 6.14 21.98
CA ALA A 148 -44.70 7.54 22.34
C ALA A 148 -46.01 8.05 21.72
N GLN A 149 -46.30 7.67 20.47
CA GLN A 149 -47.56 8.01 19.79
C GLN A 149 -48.76 7.37 20.52
N GLU A 150 -48.65 6.11 20.92
CA GLU A 150 -49.69 5.40 21.68
C GLU A 150 -49.91 6.03 23.06
N ALA A 151 -48.84 6.34 23.79
CA ALA A 151 -48.91 7.02 25.08
C ALA A 151 -49.58 8.41 24.96
N SER A 152 -49.30 9.15 23.89
CA SER A 152 -49.96 10.44 23.62
C SER A 152 -51.46 10.26 23.37
N SER A 153 -51.87 9.24 22.62
CA SER A 153 -53.27 8.92 22.35
C SER A 153 -54.02 8.53 23.64
N GLN A 154 -53.42 7.65 24.45
CA GLN A 154 -53.94 7.29 25.78
C GLN A 154 -54.07 8.50 26.70
N GLY A 155 -53.09 9.41 26.69
CA GLY A 155 -53.14 10.65 27.46
C GLY A 155 -54.29 11.57 27.03
N GLN A 156 -54.54 11.70 25.72
CA GLN A 156 -55.68 12.46 25.19
C GLN A 156 -57.01 11.85 25.63
N HIS A 157 -57.17 10.53 25.47
CA HIS A 157 -58.38 9.84 25.89
C HIS A 157 -58.62 9.94 27.40
N GLY A 158 -57.57 9.81 28.22
CA GLY A 158 -57.64 10.04 29.66
C GLY A 158 -58.09 11.47 30.00
N GLY A 159 -57.65 12.45 29.23
CA GLY A 159 -58.11 13.84 29.33
C GLY A 159 -59.61 13.99 29.09
N GLU A 160 -60.14 13.38 28.03
CA GLU A 160 -61.59 13.37 27.71
C GLU A 160 -62.41 12.73 28.85
N VAL A 161 -61.92 11.63 29.43
CA VAL A 161 -62.58 10.97 30.56
C VAL A 161 -62.62 11.86 31.80
N ILE A 162 -61.52 12.59 32.11
CA ILE A 162 -61.49 13.53 33.23
C ILE A 162 -62.44 14.71 32.99
N GLU A 163 -62.53 15.22 31.76
CA GLU A 163 -63.46 16.28 31.40
C GLU A 163 -64.91 15.84 31.59
N LEU A 164 -65.26 14.63 31.14
CA LEU A 164 -66.58 14.04 31.35
C LEU A 164 -66.90 13.84 32.84
N ALA A 165 -65.94 13.33 33.61
CA ALA A 165 -66.11 13.14 35.05
C ALA A 165 -66.33 14.47 35.78
N THR A 166 -65.59 15.52 35.39
CA THR A 166 -65.74 16.87 35.95
C THR A 166 -67.12 17.45 35.64
N SER A 167 -67.62 17.26 34.41
CA SER A 167 -68.97 17.65 34.00
C SER A 167 -70.05 16.93 34.82
N HIS A 168 -69.92 15.61 35.04
CA HIS A 168 -70.82 14.84 35.88
C HIS A 168 -70.82 15.31 37.35
N ILE A 169 -69.64 15.65 37.90
CA ILE A 169 -69.52 16.19 39.26
C ILE A 169 -70.23 17.55 39.37
N GLN A 170 -70.07 18.43 38.37
CA GLN A 170 -70.80 19.71 38.32
C GLN A 170 -72.32 19.52 38.23
N ALA A 171 -72.78 18.60 37.37
CA ALA A 171 -74.20 18.27 37.27
C ALA A 171 -74.76 17.73 38.60
N LEU A 172 -74.04 16.82 39.25
CA LEU A 172 -74.42 16.28 40.56
C LEU A 172 -74.47 17.37 41.63
N SER A 173 -73.50 18.31 41.63
CA SER A 173 -73.49 19.45 42.55
C SER A 173 -74.71 20.36 42.36
N MET A 174 -75.13 20.62 41.12
CA MET A 174 -76.35 21.38 40.83
C MET A 174 -77.59 20.65 41.33
N GLN A 175 -77.67 19.34 41.09
CA GLN A 175 -78.81 18.52 41.51
C GLN A 175 -78.91 18.39 43.04
N LEU A 176 -77.77 18.35 43.75
CA LEU A 176 -77.74 18.43 45.21
C LEU A 176 -78.26 19.78 45.72
N THR A 177 -77.90 20.88 45.06
CA THR A 177 -78.37 22.23 45.41
C THR A 177 -79.88 22.38 45.20
N GLU A 178 -80.42 21.84 44.09
CA GLU A 178 -81.86 21.80 43.83
C GLU A 178 -82.60 20.95 44.88
N THR A 179 -82.03 19.80 45.24
CA THR A 179 -82.59 18.93 46.29
C THR A 179 -82.62 19.64 47.65
N GLU A 180 -81.56 20.38 48.00
CA GLU A 180 -81.52 21.21 49.21
C GLU A 180 -82.62 22.28 49.20
N GLN A 181 -82.81 22.98 48.08
CA GLN A 181 -83.90 23.97 47.93
C GLN A 181 -85.28 23.33 48.11
N ASN A 182 -85.51 22.16 47.52
CA ASN A 182 -86.77 21.42 47.65
C ASN A 182 -87.02 20.99 49.11
N ILE A 183 -85.98 20.53 49.83
CA ILE A 183 -86.07 20.21 51.26
C ILE A 183 -86.42 21.47 52.08
N GLN A 184 -85.81 22.61 51.77
CA GLN A 184 -86.07 23.87 52.46
C GLN A 184 -87.51 24.37 52.22
N MET A 185 -88.00 24.23 50.99
CA MET A 185 -89.39 24.54 50.62
C MET A 185 -90.37 23.64 51.36
N LEU A 186 -90.14 22.32 51.33
CA LEU A 186 -90.96 21.36 52.05
C LEU A 186 -90.99 21.63 53.57
N ALA A 187 -89.84 21.98 54.16
CA ALA A 187 -89.76 22.36 55.58
C ALA A 187 -90.62 23.60 55.88
N THR A 188 -90.63 24.58 54.97
CA THR A 188 -91.44 25.80 55.08
C THR A 188 -92.93 25.49 54.98
N GLU A 189 -93.36 24.72 53.97
CA GLU A 189 -94.76 24.29 53.82
C GLU A 189 -95.24 23.49 55.05
N THR A 190 -94.39 22.61 55.57
CA THR A 190 -94.72 21.84 56.79
C THR A 190 -94.89 22.75 58.00
N GLN A 191 -94.10 23.82 58.11
CA GLN A 191 -94.21 24.81 59.17
C GLN A 191 -95.50 25.64 59.05
N GLU A 192 -95.89 26.04 57.84
CA GLU A 192 -97.17 26.71 57.58
C GLU A 192 -98.37 25.82 57.93
N VAL A 193 -98.35 24.54 57.54
CA VAL A 193 -99.38 23.56 57.93
C VAL A 193 -99.45 23.42 59.45
N ALA A 194 -98.31 23.31 60.13
CA ALA A 194 -98.26 23.24 61.59
C ALA A 194 -98.77 24.52 62.28
N GLN A 195 -98.60 25.69 61.65
CA GLN A 195 -99.12 26.96 62.14
C GLN A 195 -100.64 27.07 61.92
N CYS A 196 -101.14 26.61 60.77
CA CYS A 196 -102.57 26.53 60.46
C CYS A 196 -103.31 25.62 61.44
N LEU A 197 -102.80 24.40 61.68
CA LEU A 197 -103.34 23.47 62.67
C LEU A 197 -103.35 24.07 64.09
N ARG A 198 -102.29 24.79 64.47
CA ARG A 198 -102.26 25.54 65.75
C ARG A 198 -103.32 26.63 65.80
N SER A 199 -103.56 27.36 64.70
CA SER A 199 -104.60 28.40 64.64
C SER A 199 -106.02 27.81 64.74
N PHE A 200 -106.28 26.65 64.11
CA PHE A 200 -107.53 25.91 64.27
C PHE A 200 -107.74 25.42 65.70
N ALA A 201 -106.70 24.90 66.34
CA ALA A 201 -106.74 24.51 67.75
C ALA A 201 -106.93 25.72 68.70
N ALA A 202 -106.51 26.93 68.28
CA ALA A 202 -106.67 28.17 69.03
C ALA A 202 -107.98 28.94 68.74
N SER A 203 -108.80 28.49 67.77
CA SER A 203 -110.11 29.09 67.48
C SER A 203 -111.15 28.60 68.51
N PRO A 204 -111.76 29.48 69.32
CA PRO A 204 -112.77 29.06 70.29
C PRO A 204 -114.02 28.59 69.55
N SER A 205 -114.40 27.33 69.75
CA SER A 205 -115.75 26.86 69.43
C SER A 205 -116.74 27.66 70.29
N LYS A 206 -117.41 28.63 69.67
CA LYS A 206 -118.62 29.23 70.26
C LYS A 206 -119.64 28.10 70.48
N PRO A 207 -120.26 27.98 71.66
CA PRO A 207 -121.41 27.12 71.84
C PRO A 207 -122.60 27.83 71.17
N THR A 208 -123.20 27.18 70.17
CA THR A 208 -124.53 27.57 69.69
C THR A 208 -125.46 26.38 69.90
N TYR A 209 -126.39 26.64 70.83
CA TYR A 209 -127.63 25.94 71.11
C TYR A 209 -128.47 25.68 69.84
#